data_AF-A0A7M1B4H3-F1
#
_entry.id   AF-A0A7M1B4H3-F1
#
_cell.length_a   1.000
_cell.length_b   1.000
_cell.length_c   1.000
_cell.angle_alpha   90.00
_cell.angle_beta   90.00
_cell.angle_gamma   90.00
#
_symmetry.space_group_name_H-M   'P 1'
#
loop_
_entity.id
_entity.type
_entity.pdbx_description
1 polymer ?
#
loop_
_entity_poly.entity_id
_entity_poly.type
_entity_poly.pdbx_seq_one_letter_code
_entity_poly.pdbx_strand_id
1 'polypeptide(L)' 'MERKEQLIKDIQNLLNSYDGIRPTSINPDLLQFMDEKTLIDTIDALLTQKEKNSVSDTEWLEQFKTNS' A
#
# COMPACT_ATOMS: atom_id res chain seq x y z
N MET A 1 10.30 13.84 -7.09
CA MET A 1 9.17 13.17 -6.44
C MET A 1 9.69 12.70 -5.10
N GLU A 2 9.11 13.17 -4.02
CA GLU A 2 9.56 12.78 -2.68
C GLU A 2 9.16 11.33 -2.40
N ARG A 3 9.98 10.58 -1.66
CA ARG A 3 9.72 9.17 -1.30
C ARG A 3 8.30 8.99 -0.76
N LYS A 4 7.85 9.92 0.09
CA LYS A 4 6.50 9.96 0.65
C LYS A 4 5.39 10.03 -0.40
N GLU A 5 5.54 10.85 -1.44
CA GLU A 5 4.54 10.95 -2.52
C GLU A 5 4.41 9.63 -3.28
N GLN A 6 5.53 8.92 -3.46
CA GLN A 6 5.54 7.60 -4.09
C GLN A 6 4.74 6.58 -3.25
N LEU A 7 4.93 6.58 -1.93
CA LEU A 7 4.17 5.70 -1.02
C LEU A 7 2.67 5.96 -1.07
N ILE A 8 2.28 7.24 -1.06
CA ILE A 8 0.88 7.64 -1.16
C ILE A 8 0.26 7.12 -2.46
N LYS A 9 1.00 7.24 -3.57
CA LYS A 9 0.57 6.74 -4.88
C LYS A 9 0.45 5.22 -4.91
N ASP A 10 1.37 4.50 -4.29
CA ASP A 10 1.35 3.04 -4.21
C ASP A 10 0.16 2.54 -3.38
N ILE A 11 -0.14 3.19 -2.25
CA ILE A 11 -1.35 2.90 -1.44
C ILE A 11 -2.61 3.11 -2.27
N GLN A 12 -2.72 4.24 -3.00
CA GLN A 12 -3.88 4.51 -3.84
C GLN A 12 -4.06 3.46 -4.95
N ASN A 13 -2.96 3.05 -5.59
CA ASN A 13 -2.99 2.00 -6.61
C ASN A 13 -3.44 0.65 -6.02
N LEU A 14 -2.92 0.28 -4.84
CA LEU A 14 -3.30 -0.96 -4.15
C LEU A 14 -4.79 -0.97 -3.80
N LEU A 15 -5.33 0.14 -3.27
CA LEU A 15 -6.74 0.27 -2.96
C LEU A 15 -7.64 0.21 -4.20
N ASN A 16 -7.23 0.86 -5.30
CA ASN A 16 -8.00 0.90 -6.54
C ASN A 16 -7.89 -0.39 -7.37
N SER A 17 -6.92 -1.26 -7.08
CA SER A 17 -6.76 -2.56 -7.75
C SER A 17 -7.71 -3.66 -7.25
N TYR A 18 -8.45 -3.40 -6.16
CA TYR A 18 -9.44 -4.32 -5.60
C TYR A 18 -10.76 -4.26 -6.37
N ASP A 19 -10.83 -4.98 -7.48
CA ASP A 19 -12.08 -5.22 -8.20
C ASP A 19 -12.90 -6.30 -7.45
N GLY A 20 -13.78 -5.88 -6.54
CA GLY A 20 -14.90 -6.72 -6.09
C GLY A 20 -15.12 -6.97 -4.60
N ILE A 21 -14.26 -6.56 -3.66
CA ILE A 21 -14.54 -6.75 -2.22
C ILE A 21 -14.24 -5.48 -1.42
N ARG A 22 -15.32 -4.81 -1.00
CA ARG A 22 -15.43 -3.68 -0.06
C ARG A 22 -14.34 -2.61 -0.21
N PRO A 23 -14.62 -1.49 -0.92
CA PRO A 23 -13.68 -0.39 -0.99
C PRO A 23 -13.45 0.15 0.42
N THR A 24 -12.30 -0.17 1.01
CA THR A 24 -11.82 0.58 2.15
C THR A 24 -11.31 1.89 1.58
N SER A 25 -12.21 2.87 1.42
CA SER A 25 -11.84 4.20 0.96
C SER A 25 -11.08 4.90 2.08
N ILE A 26 -9.76 4.69 2.13
CA ILE A 26 -8.87 5.62 2.83
C ILE A 26 -8.93 6.92 2.03
N ASN A 27 -9.29 8.02 2.68
CA ASN A 27 -9.18 9.32 2.05
C ASN A 27 -7.69 9.59 1.77
N PRO A 28 -7.28 9.74 0.49
CA PRO A 28 -5.89 9.98 0.14
C PRO A 28 -5.31 11.26 0.76
N ASP A 29 -6.18 12.23 1.07
CA ASP A 29 -5.78 13.44 1.79
C ASP A 29 -5.34 13.15 3.23
N LEU A 30 -5.70 12.01 3.82
CA LEU A 30 -5.21 11.64 5.15
C LEU A 30 -3.80 11.05 5.11
N LEU A 31 -3.41 10.46 3.98
CA LEU A 31 -2.09 9.84 3.80
C LEU A 31 -0.95 10.89 3.80
N GLN A 32 -1.25 12.13 3.38
CA GLN A 32 -0.27 13.21 3.39
C GLN A 32 0.19 13.60 4.81
N PHE A 33 -0.63 13.32 5.82
CA PHE A 33 -0.34 13.61 7.23
C PHE A 33 0.35 12.45 7.97
N MET A 34 0.35 11.26 7.38
CA MET A 34 1.03 10.10 7.96
C MET A 34 2.53 10.24 7.83
N ASP A 35 3.27 9.71 8.80
CA ASP A 35 4.71 9.54 8.67
C ASP A 35 5.03 8.40 7.71
N GLU A 36 6.27 8.38 7.22
CA GLU A 36 6.71 7.41 6.22
C GLU A 36 6.54 5.97 6.72
N LYS A 37 6.83 5.69 7.99
CA LYS A 37 6.68 4.35 8.56
C LYS A 37 5.22 3.90 8.54
N THR A 38 4.29 4.76 8.94
CA THR A 38 2.85 4.46 8.87
C THR A 38 2.38 4.16 7.45
N LEU A 39 2.92 4.87 6.44
CA LEU A 39 2.62 4.60 5.04
C LEU A 39 3.13 3.22 4.59
N ILE A 40 4.34 2.86 5.01
CA ILE A 40 4.94 1.54 4.74
C ILE A 40 4.12 0.42 5.40
N ASP A 41 3.77 0.59 6.67
CA ASP A 41 2.96 -0.39 7.42
C ASP A 41 1.56 -0.55 6.79
N THR A 42 0.99 0.53 6.24
CA THR A 42 -0.28 0.49 5.51
C THR A 42 -0.17 -0.34 4.23
N ILE A 43 0.91 -0.15 3.47
CA ILE A 43 1.21 -0.93 2.26
C ILE A 43 1.34 -2.42 2.60
N ASP A 44 2.13 -2.77 3.63
CA ASP A 44 2.35 -4.16 4.07
C ASP A 44 1.02 -4.82 4.51
N ALA A 45 0.15 -4.07 5.21
CA ALA A 45 -1.18 -4.55 5.60
C ALA A 45 -2.14 -4.77 4.41
N LEU A 46 -2.09 -3.90 3.40
CA LEU A 46 -2.88 -4.04 2.18
C LEU A 46 -2.44 -5.26 1.36
N LEU A 47 -1.13 -5.47 1.28
CA LEU A 47 -0.55 -6.60 0.56
C LEU A 47 -0.77 -7.91 1.29
N THR A 48 -0.59 -7.95 2.61
CA THR A 48 -0.90 -9.14 3.42
C THR A 48 -2.37 -9.55 3.26
N GLN A 49 -3.29 -8.57 3.22
CA GLN A 49 -4.70 -8.85 2.91
C GLN A 49 -4.88 -9.41 1.51
N LYS A 50 -4.15 -8.88 0.50
CA LYS A 50 -4.17 -9.38 -0.87
C LYS A 50 -3.57 -10.79 -0.99
N GLU A 51 -2.44 -11.06 -0.37
CA GLU A 51 -1.77 -12.37 -0.35
C GLU A 51 -2.63 -13.45 0.31
N LYS A 52 -3.28 -13.12 1.43
CA LYS A 52 -4.24 -14.00 2.08
C LYS A 52 -5.43 -14.34 1.16
N ASN A 53 -5.74 -13.47 0.21
CA ASN A 53 -6.78 -13.65 -0.79
C ASN A 53 -6.27 -14.17 -2.15
N SER A 54 -4.97 -14.11 -2.42
CA SER A 54 -4.33 -14.50 -3.69
C SER A 54 -2.84 -14.75 -3.45
N VAL A 55 -2.42 -16.02 -3.51
CA VAL A 55 -1.10 -16.57 -3.14
C VAL A 55 0.07 -16.09 -4.07
N SER A 56 0.10 -14.83 -4.56
CA SER A 56 0.96 -14.43 -5.69
C SER A 56 1.73 -13.10 -5.55
N ASP A 57 1.60 -12.31 -4.48
CA ASP A 57 2.13 -10.92 -4.45
C ASP A 57 3.44 -10.75 -3.65
N THR A 58 4.22 -11.81 -3.46
CA THR A 58 5.37 -11.82 -2.54
C THR A 58 6.59 -11.06 -3.11
N GLU A 59 6.74 -11.00 -4.44
CA GLU A 59 7.89 -10.35 -5.09
C GLU A 59 7.89 -8.82 -4.97
N TRP A 60 6.72 -8.18 -4.86
CA TRP A 60 6.62 -6.72 -4.74
C TRP A 60 7.02 -6.24 -3.34
N LEU A 61 6.64 -7.00 -2.29
CA LEU A 61 6.98 -6.69 -0.89
C LEU A 61 8.48 -6.65 -0.65
N GLU A 62 9.24 -7.54 -1.28
CA GLU A 62 10.68 -7.62 -1.12
C GLU A 62 11.42 -6.41 -1.73
N GLN A 63 10.96 -5.90 -2.87
CA GLN A 63 11.52 -4.70 -3.50
C GLN A 63 11.36 -3.45 -2.63
N PHE A 64 10.29 -3.41 -1.84
CA PHE A 64 9.99 -2.31 -0.93
C PHE A 64 10.83 -2.38 0.36
N LYS A 65 10.96 -3.57 0.95
CA LYS A 65 11.76 -3.79 2.18
C LYS A 65 13.26 -3.56 1.97
N THR A 66 13.76 -3.77 0.75
CA THR A 66 15.20 -3.66 0.44
C THR A 66 15.69 -2.20 0.28
N ASN A 67 14.78 -1.21 0.17
CA ASN A 67 15.13 0.21 -0.02
C ASN A 67 14.99 1.07 1.26
N SER A 68 15.07 0.50 2.47
CA SER A 68 15.01 1.25 3.75
C SER A 68 16.33 1.30 4.49
#